data_AF-A0A7K6I2D0-F1
#
_entry.id   AF-A0A7K6I2D0-F1
#
_cell.length_a   1.000
_cell.length_b   1.000
_cell.length_c   1.000
_cell.angle_alpha   90.00
_cell.angle_beta   90.00
_cell.angle_gamma   90.00
#
_symmetry.space_group_name_H-M   'P 1'
#
loop_
_entity.id
_entity.type
_entity.pdbx_description
1 polymer ?
#
loop_
_entity_poly.entity_id
_entity_poly.type
_entity_poly.pdbx_seq_one_letter_code
_entity_poly.pdbx_strand_id
1 'polypeptide(L)'
;MDRLEEELSCAICCDIFEDPRVLPCSHTFCRACLQGLLQPEPGSSSARCLSCPSCRARVAVPAAGPESLPINFALKAVIDKCQQGQPAGAGAGPGAGMCREHLQQPLNVYCVQDKRLVCGQCLTVGKHRGHPIDDLQSAYSKAREALGKILEELTDKSEVSSCTERLQQNKAQCQRAVERDREAVLKYFNELGDALECKKAAVLSVLDKLGKSISEEYDPLIAHVEKLKLEENELKELHSAVQKEESPLLFLEKLDGLQQQLHALKRKRLPDTEPMVIYPRMVHLMDSWSKTAVGKVGQLRTPEPRLMSISLYRWHRHESILGLPHSEPGDWRSALVLILFSLLLYYRDKFLPANVPAPLADLWEFLLRIYQDSCIYLQNTVQELCHSSDTLMEFCRRVIP
;
A
#
# COMPACT_ATOMS: atom_id res chain seq x y z
N MET A 1 -32.04 -42.69 4.15
CA MET A 1 -31.65 -43.85 4.98
C MET A 1 -31.53 -43.43 6.44
N ASP A 2 -32.08 -42.27 6.81
CA ASP A 2 -31.73 -41.57 8.05
C ASP A 2 -32.55 -42.05 9.25
N ARG A 3 -33.75 -42.61 9.01
CA ARG A 3 -34.61 -43.12 10.10
C ARG A 3 -34.15 -44.45 10.71
N LEU A 4 -33.35 -45.24 9.99
CA LEU A 4 -32.88 -46.55 10.48
C LEU A 4 -31.57 -46.43 11.27
N GLU A 5 -30.71 -45.48 10.90
CA GLU A 5 -29.47 -45.20 11.62
C GLU A 5 -29.75 -44.63 13.03
N GLU A 6 -30.79 -43.80 13.17
CA GLU A 6 -31.27 -43.32 14.48
C GLU A 6 -31.71 -44.48 15.39
N GLU A 7 -32.43 -45.48 14.87
CA GLU A 7 -32.89 -46.66 15.63
C GLU A 7 -31.76 -47.64 16.01
N LEU A 8 -30.62 -47.57 15.32
CA LEU A 8 -29.44 -48.41 15.54
C LEU A 8 -28.29 -47.66 16.24
N SER A 9 -28.56 -46.47 16.76
CA SER A 9 -27.58 -45.61 17.42
C SER A 9 -27.64 -45.72 18.96
N CYS A 10 -26.47 -45.66 19.58
CA CYS A 10 -26.32 -45.64 21.02
C CYS A 10 -26.67 -44.26 21.56
N ALA A 11 -27.58 -44.18 22.55
CA ALA A 11 -28.01 -42.91 23.14
C ALA A 11 -26.93 -42.17 23.97
N ILE A 12 -25.72 -42.72 24.10
CA ILE A 12 -24.59 -42.07 24.79
C ILE A 12 -23.61 -41.45 23.79
N CYS A 13 -23.10 -42.22 22.82
CA CYS A 13 -22.15 -41.72 21.83
C CYS A 13 -22.83 -41.17 20.56
N CYS A 14 -24.14 -41.42 20.39
CA CYS A 14 -24.92 -41.09 19.20
C CYS A 14 -24.42 -41.76 17.90
N ASP A 15 -23.54 -42.75 18.02
CA ASP A 15 -23.03 -43.57 16.92
C ASP A 15 -23.69 -44.95 16.89
N ILE A 16 -23.55 -45.68 15.77
CA ILE A 16 -24.02 -47.08 15.64
C ILE A 16 -23.43 -47.95 16.77
N PHE A 17 -24.24 -48.83 17.38
CA PHE A 17 -23.77 -49.62 18.51
C PHE A 17 -22.54 -50.48 18.20
N GLU A 18 -21.47 -50.26 18.97
CA GLU A 18 -20.27 -51.10 18.99
C GLU A 18 -20.25 -51.95 20.27
N ASP A 19 -20.22 -53.27 20.11
CA ASP A 19 -20.34 -54.25 21.21
C ASP A 19 -21.57 -53.96 22.12
N PRO A 20 -22.80 -54.13 21.61
CA PRO A 20 -24.04 -53.75 22.31
C PRO A 20 -24.32 -54.64 23.53
N ARG A 21 -24.31 -54.06 24.73
CA ARG A 21 -24.59 -54.74 26.01
C ARG A 21 -25.95 -54.38 26.55
N VAL A 22 -26.68 -55.39 27.02
CA VAL A 22 -28.05 -55.26 27.55
C VAL A 22 -28.01 -55.13 29.08
N LEU A 23 -28.60 -54.05 29.59
CA LEU A 23 -28.84 -53.90 31.02
C LEU A 23 -30.08 -54.72 31.46
N PRO A 24 -30.23 -55.09 32.74
CA PRO A 24 -31.43 -55.76 33.26
C PRO A 24 -32.73 -54.98 33.05
N CYS A 25 -32.66 -53.66 32.84
CA CYS A 25 -33.79 -52.82 32.44
C CYS A 25 -34.10 -52.88 30.92
N SER A 26 -33.52 -53.83 30.19
CA SER A 26 -33.66 -54.11 28.74
C SER A 26 -33.15 -53.02 27.79
N HIS A 27 -32.55 -51.93 28.28
CA HIS A 27 -31.89 -50.94 27.44
C HIS A 27 -30.48 -51.40 27.04
N THR A 28 -30.07 -51.05 25.82
CA THR A 28 -28.81 -51.48 25.22
C THR A 28 -27.88 -50.28 24.99
N PHE A 29 -26.58 -50.45 25.25
CA PHE A 29 -25.53 -49.42 25.07
C PHE A 29 -24.21 -50.06 24.64
N CYS A 30 -23.31 -49.29 24.03
CA CYS A 30 -21.96 -49.78 23.74
C CYS A 30 -21.21 -50.12 25.03
N ARG A 31 -20.43 -51.20 25.03
CA ARG A 31 -19.62 -51.63 26.18
C ARG A 31 -18.75 -50.48 26.73
N ALA A 32 -18.07 -49.75 25.84
CA ALA A 32 -17.20 -48.63 26.22
C ALA A 32 -17.99 -47.48 26.86
N CYS A 33 -19.19 -47.19 26.35
CA CYS A 33 -20.07 -46.17 26.93
C CYS A 33 -20.54 -46.54 28.34
N LEU A 34 -20.85 -47.82 28.59
CA LEU A 34 -21.18 -48.30 29.94
C LEU A 34 -19.97 -48.24 30.87
N GLN A 35 -18.77 -48.52 30.37
CA GLN A 35 -17.54 -48.46 31.16
C GLN A 35 -17.25 -47.03 31.66
N GLY A 36 -17.52 -46.02 30.85
CA GLY A 36 -17.37 -44.61 31.22
C GLY A 36 -18.39 -44.11 32.27
N LEU A 37 -19.51 -44.81 32.45
CA LEU A 37 -20.57 -44.44 33.41
C LEU A 37 -20.44 -45.16 34.76
N LEU A 38 -19.47 -46.07 34.91
CA LEU A 38 -19.24 -46.77 36.17
C LEU A 38 -18.64 -45.81 37.19
N GLN A 39 -19.43 -45.45 38.20
CA GLN A 39 -18.92 -44.74 39.36
C GLN A 39 -18.55 -45.73 40.46
N PRO A 40 -17.39 -45.57 41.13
CA PRO A 40 -17.10 -46.29 42.35
C PRO A 40 -18.01 -45.76 43.47
N GLU A 41 -18.84 -46.63 44.05
CA GLU A 41 -19.63 -46.29 45.25
C GLU A 41 -18.67 -46.18 46.45
N PRO A 42 -18.65 -45.05 47.19
CA PRO A 42 -17.83 -44.91 48.38
C PRO A 42 -18.41 -45.78 49.51
N GLY A 43 -17.81 -46.96 49.73
CA GLY A 43 -18.09 -47.79 50.92
C GLY A 43 -18.35 -49.28 50.69
N SER A 44 -18.31 -49.80 49.46
CA SER A 44 -18.43 -51.25 49.21
C SER A 44 -17.50 -51.72 48.08
N SER A 45 -16.57 -52.61 48.39
CA SER A 45 -15.46 -53.01 47.52
C SER A 45 -15.82 -53.94 46.37
N SER A 46 -17.11 -54.24 46.13
CA SER A 46 -17.51 -55.29 45.17
C SER A 46 -18.77 -55.03 44.36
N ALA A 47 -19.60 -54.04 44.68
CA ALA A 47 -20.81 -53.72 43.91
C ALA A 47 -20.67 -52.36 43.22
N ARG A 48 -20.56 -52.37 41.88
CA ARG A 48 -20.60 -51.14 41.07
C ARG A 48 -22.02 -50.96 40.55
N CYS A 49 -22.63 -49.81 40.82
CA CYS A 49 -23.95 -49.48 40.31
C CYS A 49 -23.83 -48.44 39.20
N LEU A 50 -24.71 -48.53 38.19
CA LEU A 50 -24.89 -47.47 37.21
C LEU A 50 -26.38 -47.13 37.06
N SER A 51 -26.66 -45.89 36.73
CA SER A 51 -28.02 -45.44 36.41
C SER A 51 -28.19 -45.47 34.90
N CYS A 52 -29.21 -46.18 34.41
CA CYS A 52 -29.49 -46.26 32.97
C CYS A 52 -29.80 -44.86 32.41
N PRO A 53 -29.10 -44.38 31.37
CA PRO A 53 -29.36 -43.06 30.78
C PRO A 53 -30.78 -42.89 30.22
N SER A 54 -31.40 -43.98 29.74
CA SER A 54 -32.71 -43.93 29.09
C SER A 54 -33.87 -43.96 30.09
N CYS A 55 -33.80 -44.77 31.15
CA CYS A 55 -34.91 -44.96 32.09
C CYS A 55 -34.59 -44.64 33.56
N ARG A 56 -33.34 -44.25 33.86
CA ARG A 56 -32.82 -43.93 35.20
C ARG A 56 -32.87 -45.06 36.23
N ALA A 57 -33.21 -46.28 35.80
CA ALA A 57 -33.15 -47.45 36.67
C ALA A 57 -31.71 -47.70 37.15
N ARG A 58 -31.54 -47.94 38.46
CA ARG A 58 -30.25 -48.35 39.02
C ARG A 58 -30.01 -49.82 38.73
N VAL A 59 -28.87 -50.12 38.12
CA VAL A 59 -28.44 -51.44 37.71
C VAL A 59 -27.14 -51.77 38.45
N ALA A 60 -27.14 -52.90 39.15
CA ALA A 60 -25.91 -53.47 39.68
C ALA A 60 -25.14 -54.15 38.55
N VAL A 61 -23.89 -53.76 38.36
CA VAL A 61 -22.96 -54.38 37.39
C VAL A 61 -22.11 -55.40 38.14
N PRO A 62 -21.92 -56.62 37.59
CA PRO A 62 -21.08 -57.63 38.23
C PRO A 62 -19.65 -57.14 38.43
N ALA A 63 -18.93 -57.72 39.40
CA ALA A 63 -17.57 -57.31 39.75
C ALA A 63 -16.58 -57.39 38.57
N ALA A 64 -16.84 -58.25 37.59
CA ALA A 64 -16.09 -58.38 36.35
C ALA A 64 -16.29 -57.22 35.35
N GLY A 65 -17.16 -56.25 35.67
CA GLY A 65 -17.41 -55.07 34.85
C GLY A 65 -18.44 -55.30 33.74
N PRO A 66 -18.64 -54.29 32.86
CA PRO A 66 -19.69 -54.27 31.85
C PRO A 66 -19.47 -55.31 30.73
N GLU A 67 -18.24 -55.85 30.63
CA GLU A 67 -17.87 -57.02 29.81
C GLU A 67 -18.75 -58.25 30.09
N SER A 68 -19.16 -58.41 31.34
CA SER A 68 -19.95 -59.55 31.82
C SER A 68 -21.46 -59.41 31.56
N LEU A 69 -21.90 -58.27 31.05
CA LEU A 69 -23.29 -58.07 30.68
C LEU A 69 -23.60 -58.79 29.35
N PRO A 70 -24.82 -59.34 29.19
CA PRO A 70 -25.23 -60.03 27.97
C PRO A 70 -25.09 -59.14 26.73
N ILE A 71 -24.61 -59.71 25.64
CA ILE A 71 -24.57 -59.05 24.33
C ILE A 71 -25.95 -59.14 23.68
N ASN A 72 -26.43 -58.04 23.09
CA ASN A 72 -27.63 -58.06 22.26
C ASN A 72 -27.29 -58.63 20.87
N PHE A 73 -27.19 -59.95 20.76
CA PHE A 73 -26.84 -60.61 19.50
C PHE A 73 -27.83 -60.34 18.36
N ALA A 74 -29.11 -60.12 18.68
CA ALA A 74 -30.11 -59.77 17.68
C ALA A 74 -29.84 -58.38 17.09
N LEU A 75 -29.56 -57.39 17.93
CA LEU A 75 -29.18 -56.04 17.48
C LEU A 75 -27.87 -56.06 16.70
N LYS A 76 -26.86 -56.81 17.19
CA LYS A 76 -25.60 -57.00 16.47
C LYS A 76 -25.82 -57.58 15.07
N ALA A 77 -26.64 -58.63 14.94
CA ALA A 77 -26.96 -59.23 13.64
C ALA A 77 -27.74 -58.29 12.70
N VAL A 78 -28.56 -57.37 13.24
CA VAL A 78 -29.24 -56.34 12.45
C VAL A 78 -28.27 -55.27 11.99
N ILE A 79 -27.37 -54.80 12.86
CA ILE A 79 -26.32 -53.82 12.53
C ILE A 79 -25.39 -54.39 11.45
N ASP A 80 -24.94 -55.64 11.62
CA ASP A 80 -24.08 -56.32 10.64
C ASP A 80 -24.78 -56.40 9.28
N LYS A 81 -26.09 -56.69 9.25
CA LYS A 81 -26.88 -56.73 8.01
C LYS A 81 -27.14 -55.36 7.39
N CYS A 82 -27.29 -54.31 8.21
CA CYS A 82 -27.51 -52.94 7.73
C CYS A 82 -26.23 -52.32 7.17
N GLN A 83 -25.09 -52.56 7.83
CA GLN A 83 -23.76 -52.14 7.35
C GLN A 83 -23.32 -52.90 6.08
N GLN A 84 -23.93 -54.07 5.80
CA GLN A 84 -23.70 -54.87 4.60
C GLN A 84 -24.55 -54.48 3.37
N GLY A 85 -25.35 -53.41 3.42
CA GLY A 85 -25.91 -52.79 2.20
C GLY A 85 -25.18 -51.48 1.90
N GLN A 86 -24.39 -51.29 0.85
CA GLN A 86 -24.57 -51.57 -0.59
C GLN A 86 -23.17 -51.61 -1.28
N PRO A 87 -22.95 -52.27 -2.45
CA PRO A 87 -23.91 -52.62 -3.48
C PRO A 87 -24.19 -54.12 -3.61
N ALA A 88 -25.39 -54.39 -4.11
CA ALA A 88 -25.87 -55.69 -4.54
C ALA A 88 -25.04 -56.24 -5.71
N GLY A 89 -24.02 -57.03 -5.40
CA GLY A 89 -23.50 -58.08 -6.26
C GLY A 89 -24.01 -59.43 -5.76
N ALA A 90 -24.98 -60.01 -6.46
CA ALA A 90 -25.40 -61.42 -6.43
C ALA A 90 -25.07 -62.19 -5.12
N GLY A 91 -25.99 -62.26 -4.17
CA GLY A 91 -26.94 -63.37 -4.20
C GLY A 91 -26.26 -64.74 -4.12
N ALA A 92 -25.61 -65.07 -2.99
CA ALA A 92 -25.26 -66.44 -2.63
C ALA A 92 -26.27 -67.00 -1.61
N GLY A 93 -27.54 -66.99 -1.99
CA GLY A 93 -28.45 -68.05 -1.54
C GLY A 93 -28.16 -69.34 -2.34
N PRO A 94 -28.76 -70.49 -2.00
CA PRO A 94 -28.50 -71.79 -2.65
C PRO A 94 -28.84 -71.89 -4.16
N GLY A 95 -29.07 -70.77 -4.85
CA GLY A 95 -29.44 -70.69 -6.27
C GLY A 95 -28.55 -69.77 -7.14
N ALA A 96 -27.40 -69.29 -6.65
CA ALA A 96 -26.53 -68.33 -7.34
C ALA A 96 -25.93 -68.81 -8.69
N GLY A 97 -25.93 -70.12 -8.91
CA GLY A 97 -25.40 -70.75 -10.12
C GLY A 97 -26.45 -71.45 -10.95
N MET A 98 -27.75 -71.16 -10.78
CA MET A 98 -28.83 -71.85 -11.49
C MET A 98 -29.55 -70.93 -12.48
N CYS A 99 -29.96 -71.50 -13.62
CA CYS A 99 -30.66 -70.78 -14.67
C CYS A 99 -32.06 -70.36 -14.20
N ARG A 100 -32.42 -69.10 -14.46
CA ARG A 100 -33.74 -68.55 -14.11
C ARG A 100 -34.86 -69.03 -15.04
N GLU A 101 -34.53 -69.39 -16.28
CA GLU A 101 -35.49 -69.89 -17.29
C GLU A 101 -35.64 -71.42 -17.23
N HIS A 102 -34.61 -72.13 -16.76
CA HIS A 102 -34.58 -73.60 -16.71
C HIS A 102 -34.26 -74.08 -15.29
N LEU A 103 -35.31 -74.49 -14.56
CA LEU A 103 -35.20 -74.92 -13.16
C LEU A 103 -34.20 -76.08 -13.02
N GLN A 104 -33.35 -76.02 -11.99
CA GLN A 104 -32.29 -77.00 -11.68
C GLN A 104 -31.17 -77.15 -12.73
N GLN A 105 -31.07 -76.25 -13.71
CA GLN A 105 -29.94 -76.26 -14.65
C GLN A 105 -28.83 -75.31 -14.20
N PRO A 106 -27.57 -75.78 -14.03
CA PRO A 106 -26.48 -74.91 -13.65
C PRO A 106 -26.08 -73.95 -14.79
N LEU A 107 -25.74 -72.73 -14.43
CA LEU A 107 -25.12 -71.72 -15.28
C LEU A 107 -23.63 -72.04 -15.38
N ASN A 108 -23.22 -72.67 -16.48
CA ASN A 108 -21.86 -73.18 -16.65
C ASN A 108 -21.24 -72.86 -18.02
N VAL A 109 -21.93 -72.09 -18.87
CA VAL A 109 -21.46 -71.69 -20.20
C VAL A 109 -21.50 -70.17 -20.31
N TYR A 110 -20.48 -69.55 -20.89
CA TYR A 110 -20.49 -68.11 -21.17
C TYR A 110 -20.88 -67.85 -22.62
N CYS A 111 -21.98 -67.14 -22.84
CA CYS A 111 -22.35 -66.68 -24.17
C CYS A 111 -21.56 -65.42 -24.50
N VAL A 112 -20.68 -65.49 -25.51
CA VAL A 112 -19.78 -64.38 -25.89
C VAL A 112 -20.56 -63.21 -26.48
N GLN A 113 -21.58 -63.51 -27.29
CA GLN A 113 -22.41 -62.51 -27.95
C GLN A 113 -23.24 -61.68 -26.95
N ASP A 114 -23.90 -62.34 -26.00
CA ASP A 114 -24.77 -61.68 -25.00
C ASP A 114 -24.04 -61.33 -23.69
N LYS A 115 -22.76 -61.68 -23.58
CA LYS A 115 -21.87 -61.42 -22.43
C LYS A 115 -22.46 -61.88 -21.09
N ARG A 116 -23.08 -63.05 -21.05
CA ARG A 116 -23.74 -63.60 -19.85
C ARG A 116 -23.54 -65.10 -19.68
N LEU A 117 -23.65 -65.55 -18.44
CA LEU A 117 -23.69 -66.97 -18.10
C LEU A 117 -25.05 -67.57 -18.46
N VAL A 118 -25.03 -68.72 -19.12
CA VAL A 118 -26.19 -69.47 -19.59
C VAL A 118 -26.03 -70.96 -19.23
N CYS A 119 -27.13 -71.71 -19.21
CA CYS A 119 -27.11 -73.16 -19.02
C CYS A 119 -27.18 -73.90 -20.36
N GLY A 120 -26.95 -75.22 -20.36
CA GLY A 120 -27.00 -76.05 -21.57
C GLY A 120 -28.33 -75.98 -22.34
N GLN A 121 -29.47 -75.88 -21.63
CA GLN A 121 -30.79 -75.77 -22.28
C GLN A 121 -30.98 -74.41 -22.99
N CYS A 122 -30.46 -73.33 -22.43
CA CYS A 122 -30.47 -72.01 -23.09
C CYS A 122 -29.74 -72.04 -24.44
N LEU A 123 -28.70 -72.87 -24.56
CA LEU A 123 -27.87 -73.00 -25.77
C LEU A 123 -28.49 -73.94 -26.82
N THR A 124 -29.10 -75.04 -26.39
CA THR A 124 -29.58 -76.08 -27.34
C THR A 124 -30.98 -75.79 -27.86
N VAL A 125 -31.87 -75.31 -27.00
CA VAL A 125 -33.30 -75.10 -27.32
C VAL A 125 -33.79 -73.69 -26.98
N GLY A 126 -33.01 -72.94 -26.20
CA GLY A 126 -33.37 -71.59 -25.76
C GLY A 126 -32.86 -70.47 -26.67
N LYS A 127 -32.91 -69.25 -26.12
CA LYS A 127 -32.62 -67.98 -26.83
C LYS A 127 -31.17 -67.79 -27.28
N HIS A 128 -30.25 -68.68 -26.87
CA HIS A 128 -28.83 -68.61 -27.22
C HIS A 128 -28.42 -69.63 -28.27
N ARG A 129 -29.41 -70.26 -28.93
CA ARG A 129 -29.13 -71.25 -29.97
C ARG A 129 -28.37 -70.64 -31.14
N GLY A 130 -27.18 -71.18 -31.38
CA GLY A 130 -26.28 -70.72 -32.45
C GLY A 130 -25.40 -69.52 -32.08
N HIS A 131 -25.47 -69.01 -30.86
CA HIS A 131 -24.55 -67.96 -30.41
C HIS A 131 -23.16 -68.56 -30.10
N PRO A 132 -22.07 -67.82 -30.34
CA PRO A 132 -20.73 -68.24 -29.96
C PRO A 132 -20.62 -68.33 -28.43
N ILE A 133 -20.05 -69.44 -27.97
CA ILE A 133 -19.83 -69.73 -26.55
C ILE A 133 -18.35 -69.90 -26.24
N ASP A 134 -17.97 -69.58 -25.02
CA ASP A 134 -16.67 -69.89 -24.42
C ASP A 134 -16.89 -70.69 -23.14
N ASP A 135 -15.89 -71.50 -22.75
CA ASP A 135 -15.85 -72.06 -21.41
C ASP A 135 -15.61 -70.96 -20.36
N LEU A 136 -16.06 -71.21 -19.13
CA LEU A 136 -15.97 -70.25 -18.03
C LEU A 136 -14.54 -69.75 -17.77
N GLN A 137 -13.55 -70.63 -17.88
CA GLN A 137 -12.17 -70.31 -17.54
C GLN A 137 -11.54 -69.42 -18.62
N SER A 138 -11.80 -69.72 -19.88
CA SER A 138 -11.38 -68.89 -21.01
C SER A 138 -12.08 -67.53 -21.02
N ALA A 139 -13.40 -67.49 -20.78
CA ALA A 139 -14.15 -66.24 -20.69
C ALA A 139 -13.67 -65.37 -19.52
N TYR A 140 -13.43 -65.99 -18.35
CA TYR A 140 -12.86 -65.30 -17.18
C TYR A 140 -11.48 -64.72 -17.48
N SER A 141 -10.60 -65.50 -18.13
CA SER A 141 -9.25 -65.07 -18.47
C SER A 141 -9.27 -63.89 -19.45
N LYS A 142 -10.08 -63.97 -20.51
CA LYS A 142 -10.27 -62.88 -21.49
C LYS A 142 -10.85 -61.61 -20.83
N ALA A 143 -11.84 -61.75 -19.95
CA ALA A 143 -12.43 -60.63 -19.23
C ALA A 143 -11.43 -59.98 -18.26
N ARG A 144 -10.59 -60.77 -17.61
CA ARG A 144 -9.53 -60.28 -16.71
C ARG A 144 -8.42 -59.55 -17.46
N GLU A 145 -8.04 -60.06 -18.64
CA GLU A 145 -7.09 -59.37 -19.53
C GLU A 145 -7.68 -58.04 -20.05
N ALA A 146 -8.94 -58.03 -20.47
CA ALA A 146 -9.62 -56.81 -20.90
C ALA A 146 -9.72 -55.77 -19.77
N LEU A 147 -9.97 -56.21 -18.53
CA LEU A 147 -9.94 -55.34 -17.36
C LEU A 147 -8.54 -54.78 -17.11
N GLY A 148 -7.49 -55.58 -17.30
CA GLY A 148 -6.10 -55.12 -17.24
C GLY A 148 -5.80 -54.03 -18.25
N LYS A 149 -6.23 -54.19 -19.51
CA LYS A 149 -6.07 -53.18 -20.57
C LYS A 149 -6.77 -51.86 -20.24
N ILE A 150 -7.99 -51.91 -19.68
CA ILE A 150 -8.70 -50.70 -19.24
C ILE A 150 -7.93 -50.00 -18.11
N LEU A 151 -7.37 -50.75 -17.16
CA LEU A 151 -6.56 -50.16 -16.08
C LEU A 151 -5.27 -49.54 -16.62
N GLU A 152 -4.59 -50.18 -17.57
CA GLU A 152 -3.42 -49.61 -18.24
C GLU A 152 -3.77 -48.30 -18.96
N GLU A 153 -4.84 -48.27 -19.77
CA GLU A 153 -5.31 -47.04 -20.45
C GLU A 153 -5.70 -45.92 -19.49
N LEU A 154 -6.26 -46.24 -18.32
CA LEU A 154 -6.58 -45.27 -17.28
C LEU A 154 -5.35 -44.77 -16.53
N THR A 155 -4.32 -45.60 -16.38
CA THR A 155 -3.06 -45.25 -15.70
C THR A 155 -2.16 -44.44 -16.62
N ASP A 156 -2.18 -44.72 -17.92
CA ASP A 156 -1.43 -43.99 -18.95
C ASP A 156 -1.93 -42.54 -19.10
N LYS A 157 -3.19 -42.26 -18.70
CA LYS A 157 -3.73 -40.90 -18.48
C LYS A 157 -3.12 -40.15 -17.29
N SER A 158 -1.89 -40.49 -16.89
CA SER A 158 -0.98 -39.68 -16.07
C SER A 158 -0.87 -38.22 -16.54
N GLU A 159 -1.16 -37.96 -17.83
CA GLU A 159 -1.29 -36.63 -18.42
C GLU A 159 -2.32 -35.75 -17.73
N VAL A 160 -3.39 -36.31 -17.14
CA VAL A 160 -4.42 -35.53 -16.44
C VAL A 160 -3.87 -34.94 -15.14
N SER A 161 -3.04 -35.70 -14.40
CA SER A 161 -2.35 -35.21 -13.21
C SER A 161 -1.34 -34.13 -13.58
N SER A 162 -0.50 -34.38 -14.59
CA SER A 162 0.48 -33.42 -15.09
C SER A 162 -0.18 -32.13 -15.63
N CYS A 163 -1.32 -32.26 -16.31
CA CYS A 163 -2.09 -31.12 -16.79
C CYS A 163 -2.64 -30.28 -15.64
N THR A 164 -3.12 -30.93 -14.58
CA THR A 164 -3.60 -30.25 -13.36
C THR A 164 -2.48 -29.47 -12.68
N GLU A 165 -1.30 -30.08 -12.51
CA GLU A 165 -0.12 -29.42 -11.95
C GLU A 165 0.33 -28.23 -12.81
N ARG A 166 0.38 -28.39 -14.13
CA ARG A 166 0.72 -27.30 -15.06
C ARG A 166 -0.27 -26.15 -14.99
N LEU A 167 -1.58 -26.43 -14.91
CA LEU A 167 -2.61 -25.41 -14.76
C LEU A 167 -2.48 -24.68 -13.41
N GLN A 168 -2.21 -25.40 -12.33
CA GLN A 168 -1.97 -24.81 -11.01
C GLN A 168 -0.72 -23.93 -11.01
N GLN A 169 0.37 -24.39 -11.63
CA GLN A 169 1.60 -23.63 -11.77
C GLN A 169 1.38 -22.35 -12.58
N ASN A 170 0.68 -22.44 -13.73
CA ASN A 170 0.35 -21.29 -14.56
C ASN A 170 -0.54 -20.29 -13.81
N LYS A 171 -1.56 -20.76 -13.10
CA LYS A 171 -2.39 -19.91 -12.24
C LYS A 171 -1.54 -19.17 -11.21
N ALA A 172 -0.68 -19.89 -10.48
CA ALA A 172 0.19 -19.29 -9.47
C ALA A 172 1.17 -18.29 -10.09
N GLN A 173 1.69 -18.55 -11.29
CA GLN A 173 2.56 -17.62 -12.01
C GLN A 173 1.83 -16.34 -12.39
N CYS A 174 0.61 -16.44 -12.95
CA CYS A 174 -0.22 -15.29 -13.27
C CYS A 174 -0.58 -14.49 -12.02
N GLN A 175 -0.94 -15.16 -10.92
CA GLN A 175 -1.20 -14.49 -9.64
C GLN A 175 0.03 -13.73 -9.14
N ARG A 176 1.22 -14.34 -9.16
CA ARG A 176 2.46 -13.65 -8.81
C ARG A 176 2.80 -12.49 -9.75
N ALA A 177 2.38 -12.54 -11.01
CA ALA A 177 2.55 -11.41 -11.93
C ALA A 177 1.64 -10.25 -11.54
N VAL A 178 0.36 -10.53 -11.26
CA VAL A 178 -0.61 -9.53 -10.81
C VAL A 178 -0.16 -8.86 -9.50
N GLU A 179 0.34 -9.62 -8.52
CA GLU A 179 0.83 -9.03 -7.27
C GLU A 179 2.07 -8.15 -7.49
N ARG A 180 3.00 -8.57 -8.36
CA ARG A 180 4.15 -7.73 -8.73
C ARG A 180 3.73 -6.44 -9.43
N ASP A 181 2.77 -6.50 -10.34
CA ASP A 181 2.24 -5.32 -11.01
C ASP A 181 1.49 -4.41 -10.03
N ARG A 182 0.74 -4.99 -9.08
CA ARG A 182 0.09 -4.24 -7.99
C ARG A 182 1.11 -3.48 -7.15
N GLU A 183 2.18 -4.13 -6.72
CA GLU A 183 3.28 -3.50 -5.98
C GLU A 183 3.95 -2.40 -6.81
N ALA A 184 4.20 -2.64 -8.10
CA ALA A 184 4.80 -1.64 -9.00
C ALA A 184 3.92 -0.39 -9.14
N VAL A 185 2.60 -0.57 -9.28
CA VAL A 185 1.64 0.54 -9.33
C VAL A 185 1.63 1.33 -8.02
N LEU A 186 1.55 0.65 -6.87
CA LEU A 186 1.58 1.30 -5.57
C LEU A 186 2.88 2.10 -5.37
N LYS A 187 4.02 1.50 -5.70
CA LYS A 187 5.32 2.15 -5.64
C LYS A 187 5.36 3.42 -6.51
N TYR A 188 4.91 3.33 -7.76
CA TYR A 188 4.89 4.47 -8.68
C TYR A 188 4.07 5.65 -8.14
N PHE A 189 2.87 5.39 -7.63
CA PHE A 189 2.00 6.45 -7.11
C PHE A 189 2.50 7.02 -5.78
N ASN A 190 3.13 6.21 -4.93
CA ASN A 190 3.76 6.70 -3.71
C ASN A 190 4.94 7.61 -4.04
N GLU A 191 5.85 7.20 -4.93
CA GLU A 191 6.98 8.02 -5.36
C GLU A 191 6.53 9.35 -5.99
N LEU A 192 5.44 9.32 -6.78
CA LEU A 192 4.84 10.51 -7.34
C LEU A 192 4.25 11.43 -6.26
N GLY A 193 3.53 10.86 -5.29
CA GLY A 193 2.98 11.59 -4.15
C GLY A 193 4.07 12.26 -3.32
N ASP A 194 5.14 11.53 -3.01
CA ASP A 194 6.31 12.04 -2.30
C ASP A 194 6.97 13.18 -3.07
N ALA A 195 7.17 13.03 -4.39
CA ALA A 195 7.74 14.08 -5.22
C ALA A 195 6.88 15.35 -5.20
N LEU A 196 5.55 15.22 -5.27
CA LEU A 196 4.62 16.35 -5.20
C LEU A 196 4.67 17.05 -3.84
N GLU A 197 4.65 16.30 -2.74
CA GLU A 197 4.73 16.87 -1.39
C GLU A 197 6.10 17.53 -1.14
N CYS A 198 7.20 16.93 -1.58
CA CYS A 198 8.53 17.55 -1.53
C CYS A 198 8.56 18.89 -2.29
N LYS A 199 7.96 18.95 -3.48
CA LYS A 199 7.88 20.20 -4.27
C LYS A 199 7.00 21.25 -3.59
N LYS A 200 5.84 20.87 -3.08
CA LYS A 200 4.97 21.75 -2.31
C LYS A 200 5.69 22.33 -1.09
N ALA A 201 6.38 21.49 -0.31
CA ALA A 201 7.16 21.91 0.83
C ALA A 201 8.30 22.88 0.43
N ALA A 202 8.99 22.61 -0.69
CA ALA A 202 10.02 23.51 -1.19
C ALA A 202 9.47 24.90 -1.56
N VAL A 203 8.33 24.97 -2.25
CA VAL A 203 7.68 26.26 -2.59
C VAL A 203 7.23 27.01 -1.34
N LEU A 204 6.61 26.31 -0.38
CA LEU A 204 6.20 26.92 0.88
C LEU A 204 7.41 27.44 1.67
N SER A 205 8.51 26.70 1.71
CA SER A 205 9.75 27.17 2.36
C SER A 205 10.29 28.46 1.75
N VAL A 206 10.20 28.62 0.42
CA VAL A 206 10.58 29.88 -0.24
C VAL A 206 9.66 31.03 0.17
N LEU A 207 8.35 30.79 0.27
CA LEU A 207 7.39 31.79 0.74
C LEU A 207 7.61 32.17 2.21
N ASP A 208 7.92 31.19 3.07
CA ASP A 208 8.24 31.43 4.48
C ASP A 208 9.50 32.29 4.63
N LYS A 209 10.54 32.00 3.85
CA LYS A 209 11.76 32.82 3.80
C LYS A 209 11.45 34.25 3.36
N LEU A 210 10.64 34.41 2.31
CA LEU A 210 10.23 35.72 1.82
C LEU A 210 9.41 36.49 2.87
N GLY A 211 8.53 35.81 3.58
CA GLY A 211 7.79 36.38 4.71
C GLY A 211 8.71 36.88 5.82
N LYS A 212 9.74 36.09 6.18
CA LYS A 212 10.78 36.51 7.14
C LYS A 212 11.54 37.74 6.66
N SER A 213 11.96 37.80 5.39
CA SER A 213 12.63 38.98 4.85
C SER A 213 11.75 40.22 4.90
N ILE A 214 10.43 40.10 4.70
CA ILE A 214 9.50 41.23 4.87
C ILE A 214 9.47 41.69 6.32
N SER A 215 9.35 40.76 7.28
CA SER A 215 9.40 41.08 8.71
C SER A 215 10.72 41.75 9.10
N GLU A 216 11.87 41.23 8.65
CA GLU A 216 13.19 41.79 8.92
C GLU A 216 13.35 43.23 8.41
N GLU A 217 12.73 43.58 7.27
CA GLU A 217 12.73 44.93 6.71
C GLU A 217 11.75 45.87 7.42
N TYR A 218 10.54 45.41 7.76
CA TYR A 218 9.46 46.28 8.25
C TYR A 218 9.32 46.34 9.79
N ASP A 219 9.56 45.26 10.52
CA ASP A 219 9.43 45.22 11.99
C ASP A 219 10.28 46.28 12.70
N PRO A 220 11.57 46.53 12.36
CA PRO A 220 12.34 47.57 13.03
C PRO A 220 11.80 48.98 12.74
N LEU A 221 11.24 49.20 11.55
CA LEU A 221 10.66 50.48 11.15
C LEU A 221 9.35 50.74 11.90
N ILE A 222 8.50 49.70 12.01
CA ILE A 222 7.26 49.75 12.78
C ILE A 222 7.58 50.03 14.25
N ALA A 223 8.50 49.27 14.85
CA ALA A 223 8.91 49.47 16.24
C ALA A 223 9.47 50.88 16.50
N HIS A 224 10.24 51.43 15.56
CA HIS A 224 10.74 52.81 15.66
C HIS A 224 9.59 53.83 15.64
N VAL A 225 8.62 53.68 14.73
CA VAL A 225 7.45 54.57 14.66
C VAL A 225 6.56 54.44 15.89
N GLU A 226 6.36 53.23 16.40
CA GLU A 226 5.62 52.99 17.65
C GLU A 226 6.29 53.64 18.85
N LYS A 227 7.63 53.58 18.92
CA LYS A 227 8.40 54.28 19.96
C LYS A 227 8.22 55.79 19.88
N LEU A 228 8.30 56.38 18.67
CA LEU A 228 8.06 57.81 18.48
C LEU A 228 6.64 58.21 18.90
N LYS A 229 5.64 57.37 18.60
CA LYS A 229 4.26 57.57 18.99
C LYS A 229 4.07 57.51 20.51
N LEU A 230 4.79 56.62 21.21
CA LEU A 230 4.77 56.56 22.66
C LEU A 230 5.34 57.84 23.28
N GLU A 231 6.53 58.26 22.83
CA GLU A 231 7.16 59.50 23.30
C GLU A 231 6.27 60.74 23.03
N GLU A 232 5.58 60.77 21.88
CA GLU A 232 4.60 61.83 21.57
C GLU A 232 3.44 61.86 22.57
N ASN A 233 2.92 60.69 22.96
CA ASN A 233 1.83 60.60 23.92
C ASN A 233 2.28 60.99 25.33
N GLU A 234 3.46 60.55 25.78
CA GLU A 234 4.05 60.97 27.06
C GLU A 234 4.21 62.49 27.13
N LEU A 235 4.62 63.11 26.02
CA LEU A 235 4.75 64.57 25.93
C LEU A 235 3.39 65.28 26.00
N LYS A 236 2.32 64.70 25.44
CA LYS A 236 0.94 65.22 25.56
C LYS A 236 0.43 65.13 27.00
N GLU A 237 0.74 64.04 27.70
CA GLU A 237 0.39 63.89 29.12
C GLU A 237 1.15 64.91 29.98
N LEU A 238 2.46 65.07 29.75
CA LEU A 238 3.27 66.09 30.44
C LEU A 238 2.73 67.49 30.16
N HIS A 239 2.38 67.81 28.92
CA HIS A 239 1.73 69.07 28.56
C HIS A 239 0.46 69.30 29.39
N SER A 240 -0.41 68.29 29.51
CA SER A 240 -1.63 68.37 30.33
C SER A 240 -1.35 68.58 31.82
N ALA A 241 -0.26 68.01 32.34
CA ALA A 241 0.16 68.16 33.73
C ALA A 241 0.73 69.56 33.99
N VAL A 242 1.54 70.10 33.09
CA VAL A 242 2.05 71.48 33.17
C VAL A 242 0.90 72.49 33.10
N GLN A 243 -0.11 72.24 32.27
CA GLN A 243 -1.29 73.11 32.16
C GLN A 243 -2.10 73.23 33.45
N LYS A 244 -2.09 72.20 34.30
CA LYS A 244 -2.83 72.14 35.57
C LYS A 244 -2.02 72.63 36.78
N GLU A 245 -0.75 73.02 36.58
CA GLU A 245 0.12 73.46 37.67
C GLU A 245 -0.23 74.89 38.12
N GLU A 246 -0.54 75.08 39.40
CA GLU A 246 -0.96 76.37 39.96
C GLU A 246 0.23 77.21 40.46
N SER A 247 1.39 76.59 40.74
CA SER A 247 2.59 77.27 41.23
C SER A 247 3.42 77.88 40.09
N PRO A 248 3.66 79.22 40.08
CA PRO A 248 4.43 79.87 39.00
C PRO A 248 5.86 79.36 38.85
N LEU A 249 6.54 78.99 39.95
CA LEU A 249 7.91 78.50 39.91
C LEU A 249 7.99 77.08 39.33
N LEU A 250 7.12 76.18 39.78
CA LEU A 250 7.08 74.79 39.29
C LEU A 250 6.58 74.73 37.83
N PHE A 251 5.69 75.63 37.44
CA PHE A 251 5.23 75.77 36.06
C PHE A 251 6.40 76.08 35.12
N LEU A 252 7.24 77.07 35.44
CA LEU A 252 8.36 77.48 34.60
C LEU A 252 9.42 76.37 34.46
N GLU A 253 9.71 75.64 35.55
CA GLU A 253 10.64 74.51 35.53
C GLU A 253 10.12 73.35 34.66
N LYS A 254 8.86 72.96 34.84
CA LYS A 254 8.25 71.88 34.04
C LYS A 254 8.05 72.28 32.57
N LEU A 255 7.79 73.55 32.29
CA LEU A 255 7.66 74.08 30.93
C LEU A 255 8.99 74.00 30.16
N ASP A 256 10.12 74.32 30.81
CA ASP A 256 11.45 74.17 30.20
C ASP A 256 11.74 72.71 29.86
N GLY A 257 11.44 71.79 30.80
CA GLY A 257 11.54 70.34 30.56
C GLY A 257 10.68 69.85 29.38
N LEU A 258 9.43 70.32 29.29
CA LEU A 258 8.52 70.01 28.18
C LEU A 258 9.07 70.54 26.84
N GLN A 259 9.60 71.77 26.80
CA GLN A 259 10.17 72.37 25.60
C GLN A 259 11.42 71.60 25.13
N GLN A 260 12.30 71.20 26.06
CA GLN A 260 13.47 70.39 25.74
C GLN A 260 13.09 69.03 25.12
N GLN A 261 12.12 68.33 25.72
CA GLN A 261 11.64 67.04 25.19
C GLN A 261 10.93 67.19 23.83
N LEU A 262 10.15 68.27 23.64
CA LEU A 262 9.54 68.59 22.34
C LEU A 262 10.59 68.83 21.25
N HIS A 263 11.65 69.57 21.57
CA HIS A 263 12.76 69.80 20.65
C HIS A 263 13.51 68.51 20.33
N ALA A 264 13.74 67.63 21.32
CA ALA A 264 14.36 66.34 21.13
C ALA A 264 13.53 65.43 20.21
N LEU A 265 12.20 65.40 20.38
CA LEU A 265 11.28 64.60 19.54
C LEU A 265 11.25 65.13 18.10
N LYS A 266 11.13 66.45 17.90
CA LYS A 266 11.12 67.08 16.56
C LYS A 266 12.39 66.84 15.75
N ARG A 267 13.52 66.58 16.42
CA ARG A 267 14.81 66.29 15.76
C ARG A 267 14.91 64.85 15.26
N LYS A 268 14.10 63.92 15.79
CA LYS A 268 14.06 62.53 15.32
C LYS A 268 13.34 62.47 13.97
N ARG A 269 13.95 61.81 12.98
CA ARG A 269 13.36 61.64 11.66
C ARG A 269 12.43 60.42 11.62
N LEU A 270 11.34 60.57 10.88
CA LEU A 270 10.51 59.44 10.48
C LEU A 270 11.24 58.62 9.41
N PRO A 271 11.08 57.28 9.39
CA PRO A 271 11.60 56.48 8.30
C PRO A 271 10.93 56.87 6.99
N ASP A 272 11.72 57.04 5.94
CA ASP A 272 11.23 57.21 4.57
C ASP A 272 11.47 55.88 3.85
N THR A 273 10.41 55.12 3.61
CA THR A 273 10.51 53.79 2.99
C THR A 273 9.64 53.65 1.75
N GLU A 274 10.27 53.16 0.69
CA GLU A 274 9.60 52.85 -0.56
C GLU A 274 8.85 51.50 -0.41
N PRO A 275 7.60 51.39 -0.91
CA PRO A 275 6.85 50.13 -0.84
C PRO A 275 7.57 48.99 -1.56
N MET A 276 7.70 47.86 -0.87
CA MET A 276 8.24 46.62 -1.43
C MET A 276 7.12 45.80 -2.10
N VAL A 277 7.48 45.07 -3.16
CA VAL A 277 6.59 44.21 -3.95
C VAL A 277 7.24 42.86 -4.17
N ILE A 278 6.44 41.81 -4.10
CA ILE A 278 6.85 40.44 -4.43
C ILE A 278 6.65 40.19 -5.93
N TYR A 279 7.73 39.87 -6.64
CA TYR A 279 7.67 39.55 -8.07
C TYR A 279 8.67 38.45 -8.48
N PRO A 280 8.31 37.56 -9.43
CA PRO A 280 6.96 37.32 -9.97
C PRO A 280 6.00 36.72 -8.94
N ARG A 281 4.69 36.97 -9.11
CA ARG A 281 3.67 36.37 -8.22
C ARG A 281 3.53 34.89 -8.50
N MET A 282 3.32 34.10 -7.43
CA MET A 282 3.26 32.64 -7.50
C MET A 282 2.22 32.13 -8.51
N VAL A 283 1.07 32.82 -8.64
CA VAL A 283 0.02 32.48 -9.61
C VAL A 283 0.54 32.37 -11.04
N HIS A 284 1.49 33.23 -11.45
CA HIS A 284 2.08 33.18 -12.79
C HIS A 284 3.13 32.08 -12.92
N LEU A 285 3.85 31.77 -11.84
CA LEU A 285 4.87 30.73 -11.82
C LEU A 285 4.24 29.33 -11.91
N MET A 286 3.07 29.15 -11.29
CA MET A 286 2.34 27.88 -11.28
C MET A 286 1.73 27.50 -12.63
N ASP A 287 1.61 28.41 -13.61
CA ASP A 287 1.08 28.09 -14.95
C ASP A 287 1.99 27.14 -15.74
N SER A 288 3.30 27.18 -15.50
CA SER A 288 4.24 26.22 -16.10
C SER A 288 4.13 24.83 -15.45
N TRP A 289 3.84 24.79 -14.15
CA TRP A 289 3.71 23.56 -13.38
C TRP A 289 2.41 22.81 -13.75
N SER A 290 1.31 23.53 -13.99
CA SER A 290 0.02 22.93 -14.38
C SER A 290 0.07 22.18 -15.72
N LYS A 291 1.02 22.53 -16.60
CA LYS A 291 1.22 21.92 -17.92
C LYS A 291 2.28 20.80 -17.93
N THR A 292 2.91 20.53 -16.78
CA THR A 292 4.02 19.59 -16.71
C THR A 292 3.52 18.14 -16.69
N ALA A 293 4.17 17.28 -17.48
CA ALA A 293 3.91 15.85 -17.46
C ALA A 293 4.20 15.26 -16.06
N VAL A 294 3.28 14.43 -15.57
CA VAL A 294 3.32 13.83 -14.22
C VAL A 294 4.67 13.18 -13.89
N GLY A 295 5.27 12.45 -14.83
CA GLY A 295 6.57 11.81 -14.65
C GLY A 295 7.78 12.77 -14.57
N LYS A 296 7.60 14.07 -14.82
CA LYS A 296 8.65 15.09 -14.78
C LYS A 296 8.53 16.05 -13.59
N VAL A 297 7.52 15.90 -12.74
CA VAL A 297 7.27 16.78 -11.59
C VAL A 297 8.49 16.89 -10.68
N GLY A 298 9.22 15.80 -10.44
CA GLY A 298 10.45 15.81 -9.63
C GLY A 298 11.57 16.71 -10.18
N GLN A 299 11.60 16.95 -11.50
CA GLN A 299 12.62 17.74 -12.19
C GLN A 299 12.29 19.24 -12.24
N LEU A 300 11.09 19.65 -11.81
CA LEU A 300 10.69 21.05 -11.82
C LEU A 300 11.56 21.89 -10.89
N ARG A 301 12.06 23.03 -11.38
CA ARG A 301 12.76 23.99 -10.55
C ARG A 301 11.77 24.69 -9.62
N THR A 302 12.16 24.85 -8.36
CA THR A 302 11.38 25.63 -7.38
C THR A 302 11.36 27.09 -7.83
N PRO A 303 10.18 27.75 -7.92
CA PRO A 303 10.12 29.16 -8.28
C PRO A 303 10.71 30.04 -7.19
N GLU A 304 11.44 31.09 -7.59
CA GLU A 304 12.11 32.02 -6.69
C GLU A 304 11.54 33.44 -6.83
N PRO A 305 10.41 33.76 -6.19
CA PRO A 305 9.94 35.13 -6.06
C PRO A 305 10.93 35.96 -5.22
N ARG A 306 11.08 37.23 -5.55
CA ARG A 306 11.97 38.16 -4.85
C ARG A 306 11.19 39.35 -4.30
N LEU A 307 11.67 39.90 -3.18
CA LEU A 307 11.24 41.18 -2.66
C LEU A 307 12.01 42.29 -3.38
N MET A 308 11.33 43.29 -3.91
CA MET A 308 11.94 44.38 -4.65
C MET A 308 11.16 45.69 -4.44
N SER A 309 11.84 46.83 -4.49
CA SER A 309 11.18 48.13 -4.38
C SER A 309 10.25 48.38 -5.56
N ILE A 310 9.22 49.22 -5.36
CA ILE A 310 8.26 49.52 -6.42
C ILE A 310 8.90 50.25 -7.61
N SER A 311 9.96 51.04 -7.38
CA SER A 311 10.80 51.64 -8.43
C SER A 311 11.48 50.58 -9.30
N LEU A 312 12.17 49.61 -8.70
CA LEU A 312 12.83 48.51 -9.41
C LEU A 312 11.81 47.64 -10.16
N TYR A 313 10.64 47.38 -9.54
CA TYR A 313 9.55 46.65 -10.18
C TYR A 313 9.03 47.37 -11.43
N ARG A 314 8.76 48.68 -11.34
CA ARG A 314 8.28 49.48 -12.47
C ARG A 314 9.30 49.52 -13.60
N TRP A 315 10.60 49.61 -13.27
CA TRP A 315 11.68 49.53 -14.24
C TRP A 315 11.67 48.19 -15.00
N HIS A 316 11.59 47.06 -14.27
CA HIS A 316 11.53 45.71 -14.86
C HIS A 316 10.28 45.49 -15.74
N ARG A 317 9.15 46.09 -15.35
CA ARG A 317 7.91 46.04 -16.14
C ARG A 317 8.02 46.88 -17.42
N HIS A 318 8.70 48.03 -17.37
CA HIS A 318 8.86 48.90 -18.54
C HIS A 318 9.80 48.28 -19.59
N GLU A 319 10.82 47.52 -19.16
CA GLU A 319 11.68 46.73 -20.06
C GLU A 319 10.91 45.60 -20.76
N SER A 320 10.00 44.91 -20.04
CA SER A 320 9.21 43.82 -20.62
C SER A 320 8.12 44.29 -21.60
N ILE A 321 7.61 45.53 -21.45
CA ILE A 321 6.69 46.15 -22.42
C ILE A 321 7.41 46.57 -23.72
N LEU A 322 8.71 46.85 -23.67
CA LEU A 322 9.51 47.22 -24.85
C LEU A 322 9.99 46.03 -25.69
N GLY A 323 9.59 44.80 -25.35
CA GLY A 323 9.84 43.61 -26.18
C GLY A 323 11.32 43.24 -26.33
N LEU A 324 12.20 43.72 -25.46
CA LEU A 324 13.59 43.27 -25.42
C LEU A 324 13.64 41.87 -24.80
N PRO A 325 14.34 40.90 -25.43
CA PRO A 325 14.28 39.50 -25.00
C PRO A 325 14.81 39.35 -23.57
N HIS A 326 14.09 38.58 -22.75
CA HIS A 326 14.56 38.06 -21.48
C HIS A 326 15.69 37.04 -21.76
N SER A 327 16.88 37.51 -22.06
CA SER A 327 18.12 36.74 -21.91
C SER A 327 18.67 36.99 -20.51
N GLU A 328 19.12 35.91 -19.85
CA GLU A 328 19.82 35.95 -18.57
C GLU A 328 20.90 37.06 -18.51
N PRO A 329 21.22 37.61 -17.32
CA PRO A 329 22.16 38.70 -17.18
C PRO A 329 23.59 38.21 -17.44
N GLY A 330 23.96 38.08 -18.72
CA GLY A 330 25.25 37.54 -19.12
C GLY A 330 25.71 38.10 -20.47
N ASP A 331 26.97 38.53 -20.47
CA ASP A 331 27.84 38.87 -21.60
C ASP A 331 27.72 40.21 -22.33
N TRP A 332 26.68 40.49 -23.12
CA TRP A 332 26.80 41.66 -24.04
C TRP A 332 26.58 43.01 -23.34
N ARG A 333 25.76 43.07 -22.28
CA ARG A 333 25.43 44.32 -21.57
C ARG A 333 26.58 44.80 -20.68
N SER A 334 27.26 43.87 -20.00
CA SER A 334 28.51 44.15 -19.27
C SER A 334 29.60 44.59 -20.23
N ALA A 335 29.75 43.92 -21.39
CA ALA A 335 30.68 44.38 -22.43
C ALA A 335 30.35 45.78 -22.96
N LEU A 336 29.06 46.11 -23.17
CA LEU A 336 28.65 47.44 -23.64
C LEU A 336 28.91 48.54 -22.61
N VAL A 337 28.67 48.26 -21.33
CA VAL A 337 28.99 49.18 -20.22
C VAL A 337 30.51 49.36 -20.09
N LEU A 338 31.30 48.29 -20.21
CA LEU A 338 32.76 48.36 -20.21
C LEU A 338 33.31 49.13 -21.43
N ILE A 339 32.72 48.98 -22.62
CA ILE A 339 33.08 49.72 -23.84
C ILE A 339 32.72 51.21 -23.70
N LEU A 340 31.52 51.53 -23.22
CA LEU A 340 31.10 52.91 -22.97
C LEU A 340 31.96 53.57 -21.89
N PHE A 341 32.33 52.83 -20.84
CA PHE A 341 33.23 53.32 -19.79
C PHE A 341 34.66 53.52 -20.29
N SER A 342 35.14 52.62 -21.16
CA SER A 342 36.45 52.73 -21.82
C SER A 342 36.51 53.90 -22.82
N LEU A 343 35.43 54.16 -23.54
CA LEU A 343 35.28 55.34 -24.39
C LEU A 343 35.26 56.62 -23.54
N LEU A 344 34.53 56.63 -22.42
CA LEU A 344 34.52 57.77 -21.49
C LEU A 344 35.91 58.05 -20.88
N LEU A 345 36.66 57.00 -20.53
CA LEU A 345 38.06 57.10 -20.10
C LEU A 345 38.97 57.66 -21.20
N TYR A 346 38.84 57.14 -22.43
CA TYR A 346 39.61 57.58 -23.59
C TYR A 346 39.36 59.05 -23.95
N TYR A 347 38.10 59.50 -23.90
CA TYR A 347 37.75 60.90 -24.16
C TYR A 347 38.11 61.83 -22.99
N ARG A 348 38.12 61.34 -21.74
CA ARG A 348 38.57 62.11 -20.57
C ARG A 348 40.06 62.47 -20.67
N ASP A 349 40.90 61.53 -21.06
CA ASP A 349 42.36 61.73 -21.14
C ASP A 349 42.77 62.69 -22.28
N LYS A 350 41.88 62.89 -23.28
CA LYS A 350 42.11 63.78 -24.42
C LYS A 350 41.45 65.16 -24.33
N PHE A 351 40.40 65.35 -23.52
CA PHE A 351 39.53 66.54 -23.63
C PHE A 351 39.17 67.28 -22.32
N LEU A 352 39.68 66.91 -21.14
CA LEU A 352 39.33 67.61 -19.90
C LEU A 352 40.54 68.25 -19.19
N PRO A 353 40.60 69.59 -19.04
CA PRO A 353 41.61 70.25 -18.22
C PRO A 353 41.36 69.96 -16.73
N ALA A 354 42.44 70.04 -15.94
CA ALA A 354 42.60 69.51 -14.57
C ALA A 354 41.70 70.08 -13.45
N ASN A 355 40.57 70.73 -13.75
CA ASN A 355 39.65 71.26 -12.74
C ASN A 355 38.21 70.85 -13.08
N VAL A 356 37.73 69.78 -12.45
CA VAL A 356 36.35 69.29 -12.57
C VAL A 356 35.62 69.53 -11.24
N PRO A 357 34.40 70.09 -11.23
CA PRO A 357 33.67 70.36 -9.99
C PRO A 357 33.20 69.09 -9.27
N ALA A 358 33.11 69.16 -7.93
CA ALA A 358 32.85 68.06 -7.00
C ALA A 358 31.71 67.06 -7.35
N PRO A 359 30.57 67.44 -7.96
CA PRO A 359 29.49 66.48 -8.24
C PRO A 359 29.84 65.42 -9.30
N LEU A 360 30.87 65.68 -10.11
CA LEU A 360 31.38 64.73 -11.11
C LEU A 360 32.37 63.71 -10.52
N ALA A 361 32.93 63.99 -9.33
CA ALA A 361 33.82 63.06 -8.63
C ALA A 361 33.04 61.91 -7.98
N ASP A 362 31.85 62.18 -7.43
CA ASP A 362 31.00 61.15 -6.81
C ASP A 362 30.37 60.23 -7.86
N LEU A 363 29.96 60.80 -9.00
CA LEU A 363 29.54 60.01 -10.18
C LEU A 363 30.70 59.17 -10.72
N TRP A 364 31.94 59.65 -10.61
CA TRP A 364 33.13 58.91 -11.02
C TRP A 364 33.43 57.73 -10.09
N GLU A 365 33.38 57.92 -8.76
CA GLU A 365 33.56 56.82 -7.81
C GLU A 365 32.47 55.76 -7.95
N PHE A 366 31.22 56.18 -8.17
CA PHE A 366 30.11 55.24 -8.40
C PHE A 366 30.32 54.40 -9.67
N LEU A 367 30.73 55.03 -10.77
CA LEU A 367 31.00 54.31 -12.02
C LEU A 367 32.26 53.44 -11.93
N LEU A 368 33.29 53.86 -11.19
CA LEU A 368 34.50 53.06 -10.96
C LEU A 368 34.21 51.81 -10.13
N ARG A 369 33.28 51.91 -9.17
CA ARG A 369 32.84 50.79 -8.34
C ARG A 369 32.04 49.78 -9.16
N ILE A 370 31.13 50.27 -10.00
CA ILE A 370 30.42 49.42 -10.97
C ILE A 370 31.40 48.74 -11.93
N TYR A 371 32.44 49.44 -12.40
CA TYR A 371 33.47 48.86 -13.26
C TYR A 371 34.27 47.76 -12.56
N GLN A 372 34.69 47.97 -11.30
CA GLN A 372 35.42 46.97 -10.53
C GLN A 372 34.58 45.72 -10.25
N ASP A 373 33.32 45.89 -9.84
CA ASP A 373 32.40 44.77 -9.61
C ASP A 373 32.10 44.01 -10.91
N SER A 374 31.97 44.74 -12.03
CA SER A 374 31.78 44.14 -13.36
C SER A 374 33.03 43.38 -13.83
N CYS A 375 34.23 43.87 -13.53
CA CYS A 375 35.49 43.18 -13.86
C CYS A 375 35.68 41.90 -13.04
N ILE A 376 35.36 41.93 -11.75
CA ILE A 376 35.40 40.74 -10.88
C ILE A 376 34.39 39.71 -11.37
N TYR A 377 33.19 40.16 -11.74
CA TYR A 377 32.17 39.29 -12.32
C TYR A 377 32.66 38.65 -13.63
N LEU A 378 33.17 39.45 -14.58
CA LEU A 378 33.69 38.94 -15.84
C LEU A 378 34.87 37.96 -15.65
N GLN A 379 35.74 38.24 -14.67
CA GLN A 379 36.89 37.39 -14.37
C GLN A 379 36.45 36.03 -13.82
N ASN A 380 35.41 36.01 -12.97
CA ASN A 380 34.80 34.76 -12.50
C ASN A 380 34.09 34.01 -13.62
N THR A 381 33.37 34.71 -14.52
CA THR A 381 32.68 34.08 -15.66
C THR A 381 33.68 33.50 -16.67
N VAL A 382 34.79 34.19 -16.94
CA VAL A 382 35.88 33.66 -17.79
C VAL A 382 36.53 32.44 -17.13
N GLN A 383 36.66 32.42 -15.81
CA GLN A 383 37.24 31.30 -15.08
C GLN A 383 36.30 30.08 -15.08
N GLU A 384 34.99 30.28 -15.01
CA GLU A 384 33.96 29.24 -15.19
C GLU A 384 33.90 28.71 -16.63
N LEU A 385 34.03 29.59 -17.64
CA LEU A 385 34.07 29.21 -19.04
C LEU A 385 35.37 28.46 -19.39
N CYS A 386 36.52 28.83 -18.80
CA CYS A 386 37.76 28.08 -18.92
C CYS A 386 37.65 26.68 -18.29
N HIS A 387 37.04 26.56 -17.09
CA HIS A 387 36.79 25.25 -16.48
C HIS A 387 35.83 24.37 -17.30
N SER A 388 34.82 25.00 -17.90
CA SER A 388 33.85 24.33 -18.78
C SER A 388 34.49 23.91 -20.12
N SER A 389 35.41 24.73 -20.64
CA SER A 389 36.22 24.43 -21.83
C SER A 389 37.20 23.30 -21.56
N ASP A 390 37.88 23.28 -20.40
CA ASP A 390 38.82 22.22 -20.02
C ASP A 390 38.11 20.88 -19.82
N THR A 391 36.91 20.89 -19.24
CA THR A 391 36.08 19.68 -19.11
C THR A 391 35.51 19.19 -20.45
N LEU A 392 35.16 20.11 -21.37
CA LEU A 392 34.78 19.75 -22.74
C LEU A 392 35.97 19.22 -23.56
N MET A 393 37.17 19.79 -23.40
CA MET A 393 38.39 19.31 -24.04
C MET A 393 38.82 17.94 -23.50
N GLU A 394 38.66 17.70 -22.20
CA GLU A 394 38.87 16.38 -21.55
C GLU A 394 37.85 15.34 -22.06
N PHE A 395 36.60 15.75 -22.29
CA PHE A 395 35.56 14.92 -22.88
C PHE A 395 35.85 14.60 -24.36
N CYS A 396 36.26 15.60 -25.15
CA CYS A 396 36.65 15.41 -26.55
C CYS A 396 37.89 14.51 -26.70
N ARG A 397 38.88 14.60 -25.79
CA ARG A 397 40.05 13.70 -25.73
C ARG A 397 39.70 12.24 -25.42
N ARG A 398 38.54 11.97 -24.82
CA ARG A 398 38.05 10.61 -24.52
C ARG A 398 37.17 10.02 -25.62
N VAL A 399 36.63 10.86 -26.50
CA VAL A 399 35.68 10.46 -27.55
C VAL A 399 36.35 10.33 -28.93
N ILE A 400 37.50 10.98 -29.15
CA ILE A 400 38.31 10.82 -30.36
C ILE A 400 39.66 10.19 -29.94
N PRO A 401 39.98 8.94 -30.35
CA PRO A 401 41.19 8.23 -29.92
C PRO A 401 42.49 8.78 -30.52
#